data_AF-A0A661ZX32-F1
#
_entry.id   AF-A0A661ZX32-F1
#
_cell.length_a   1.000
_cell.length_b   1.000
_cell.length_c   1.000
_cell.angle_alpha   90.00
_cell.angle_beta   90.00
_cell.angle_gamma   90.00
#
_symmetry.space_group_name_H-M   'P 1'
#
loop_
_entity.id
_entity.type
_entity.pdbx_description
1 polymer ?
#
loop_
_entity_poly.entity_id
_entity_poly.type
_entity_poly.pdbx_seq_one_letter_code
_entity_poly.pdbx_strand_id
1 'polypeptide(L)'
;MKKDELIHMWQEGNDRMFMDEQTDKDMITKYLSEKTLKGNRKINFNLVFYGAIQLANIILLSMNLAGYMNNPAIIWILIPQLILTIGTLVFGIDVFYKFREINNYSESLQKLIQKQLWFYRRPYELWLVLASISAIILISNLNLYIDNDNGSYVINNKAMFVGVTLLAFLFIYGTQKATSLLGLRKLKAYLSDLQQGVLNFSEGIERTKKRYLWLWVAVCLLLTASLIIGILTALK
;
A
#
# COMPACT_ATOMS: atom_id res chain seq x y z
N MET A 1 -55.64 -0.25 -34.32
CA MET A 1 -54.88 0.15 -33.13
C MET A 1 -55.36 1.52 -32.71
N LYS A 2 -55.94 1.64 -31.51
CA LYS A 2 -56.48 2.93 -31.03
C LYS A 2 -55.32 3.81 -30.54
N LYS A 3 -55.45 5.13 -30.70
CA LYS A 3 -54.41 6.12 -30.31
C LYS A 3 -53.96 5.96 -28.85
N ASP A 4 -54.88 5.54 -27.98
CA ASP A 4 -54.64 5.31 -26.56
C ASP A 4 -53.79 4.06 -26.27
N GLU A 5 -53.88 3.00 -27.09
CA GLU A 5 -53.02 1.82 -26.96
C GLU A 5 -51.56 2.14 -27.32
N LEU A 6 -51.33 3.01 -28.31
CA LEU A 6 -50.00 3.46 -28.70
C LEU A 6 -49.33 4.31 -27.61
N ILE A 7 -50.11 5.18 -26.93
CA ILE A 7 -49.60 6.00 -25.82
C ILE A 7 -49.27 5.12 -24.63
N HIS A 8 -50.12 4.15 -24.29
CA HIS A 8 -49.88 3.21 -23.19
C HIS A 8 -48.64 2.35 -23.44
N MET A 9 -48.49 1.76 -24.64
CA MET A 9 -47.29 0.98 -24.98
C MET A 9 -46.01 1.83 -24.97
N TRP A 10 -46.10 3.10 -25.38
CA TRP A 10 -44.95 4.01 -25.34
C TRP A 10 -44.56 4.35 -23.89
N GLN A 11 -45.53 4.66 -23.04
CA GLN A 11 -45.29 4.92 -21.61
C GLN A 11 -44.71 3.67 -20.91
N GLU A 12 -45.32 2.51 -21.13
CA GLU A 12 -44.88 1.25 -20.51
C GLU A 12 -43.49 0.82 -21.01
N GLY A 13 -43.18 1.05 -22.29
CA GLY A 13 -41.84 0.83 -22.84
C GLY A 13 -40.81 1.79 -22.26
N ASN A 14 -41.16 3.07 -22.10
CA ASN A 14 -40.29 4.09 -21.54
C ASN A 14 -40.01 3.82 -20.04
N ASP A 15 -41.05 3.48 -19.27
CA ASP A 15 -40.93 3.17 -17.85
C ASP A 15 -40.07 1.92 -17.60
N ARG A 16 -40.22 0.88 -18.44
CA ARG A 16 -39.34 -0.29 -18.41
C ARG A 16 -37.90 0.07 -18.75
N MET A 17 -37.68 0.91 -19.77
CA MET A 17 -36.32 1.34 -20.15
C MET A 17 -35.65 2.16 -19.02
N PHE A 18 -36.39 3.04 -18.35
CA PHE A 18 -35.90 3.78 -17.18
C PHE A 18 -35.60 2.87 -15.98
N MET A 19 -36.48 1.89 -15.70
CA MET A 19 -36.26 0.89 -14.64
C MET A 19 -35.03 0.03 -14.92
N ASP A 20 -34.83 -0.42 -16.16
CA ASP A 20 -33.66 -1.21 -16.57
C ASP A 20 -32.37 -0.38 -16.45
N GLU A 21 -32.37 0.88 -16.92
CA GLU A 21 -31.21 1.76 -16.81
C GLU A 21 -30.85 2.12 -15.35
N GLN A 22 -31.87 2.27 -14.50
CA GLN A 22 -31.69 2.51 -13.06
C GLN A 22 -31.17 1.26 -12.35
N THR A 23 -31.69 0.08 -12.72
CA THR A 23 -31.22 -1.22 -12.20
C THR A 23 -29.77 -1.49 -12.61
N ASP A 24 -29.38 -1.15 -13.83
CA ASP A 24 -27.99 -1.26 -14.31
C ASP A 24 -27.06 -0.31 -13.56
N LYS A 25 -27.45 0.96 -13.35
CA LYS A 25 -26.65 1.92 -12.56
C LYS A 25 -26.47 1.47 -11.11
N ASP A 26 -27.51 0.92 -10.48
CA ASP A 26 -27.43 0.40 -9.11
C ASP A 26 -26.56 -0.85 -9.03
N MET A 27 -26.64 -1.74 -10.03
CA MET A 27 -25.80 -2.94 -10.11
C MET A 27 -24.32 -2.59 -10.26
N ILE A 28 -23.99 -1.64 -11.14
CA ILE A 28 -22.63 -1.13 -11.35
C ILE A 28 -22.11 -0.48 -10.08
N THR A 29 -22.93 0.36 -9.43
CA THR A 29 -22.56 1.02 -8.18
C THR A 29 -22.29 0.01 -7.07
N LYS A 30 -23.14 -1.02 -6.93
CA LYS A 30 -22.97 -2.09 -5.96
C LYS A 30 -21.67 -2.86 -6.22
N TYR A 31 -21.44 -3.30 -7.46
CA TYR A 31 -20.22 -4.02 -7.85
C TYR A 31 -18.95 -3.21 -7.54
N LEU A 32 -18.92 -1.93 -7.92
CA LEU A 32 -17.76 -1.07 -7.70
C LEU A 32 -17.57 -0.69 -6.23
N SER A 33 -18.66 -0.53 -5.45
CA SER A 33 -18.57 -0.28 -4.01
C SER A 33 -17.91 -1.44 -3.27
N GLU A 34 -18.27 -2.69 -3.57
CA GLU A 34 -17.65 -3.88 -2.96
C GLU A 34 -16.16 -3.98 -3.28
N LYS A 35 -15.79 -3.70 -4.54
CA LYS A 35 -14.38 -3.71 -4.98
C LYS A 35 -13.58 -2.61 -4.33
N THR A 36 -14.18 -1.43 -4.13
CA THR A 36 -13.56 -0.29 -3.46
C THR A 36 -13.37 -0.58 -1.97
N LEU A 37 -14.36 -1.17 -1.29
CA LEU A 37 -14.24 -1.65 0.09
C LEU A 37 -13.12 -2.68 0.27
N LYS A 38 -13.00 -3.65 -0.65
CA LYS A 38 -11.89 -4.62 -0.65
C LYS A 38 -10.54 -3.93 -0.86
N GLY A 39 -10.47 -2.89 -1.70
CA GLY A 39 -9.28 -2.05 -1.87
C GLY A 39 -8.89 -1.32 -0.57
N ASN A 40 -9.88 -0.76 0.13
CA ASN A 40 -9.67 -0.03 1.38
C ASN A 40 -9.07 -0.91 2.47
N ARG A 41 -9.55 -2.16 2.60
CA ARG A 41 -9.00 -3.12 3.57
C ARG A 41 -7.50 -3.36 3.35
N LYS A 42 -7.04 -3.41 2.11
CA LYS A 42 -5.61 -3.60 1.79
C LYS A 42 -4.75 -2.41 2.20
N ILE A 43 -5.24 -1.20 1.94
CA ILE A 43 -4.53 0.03 2.32
C ILE A 43 -4.48 0.14 3.85
N ASN A 44 -5.59 -0.13 4.53
CA ASN A 44 -5.65 -0.18 6.00
C ASN A 44 -4.66 -1.21 6.57
N PHE A 45 -4.63 -2.41 6.01
CA PHE A 45 -3.68 -3.44 6.44
C PHE A 45 -2.22 -2.96 6.27
N ASN A 46 -1.88 -2.39 5.11
CA ASN A 46 -0.54 -1.87 4.87
C ASN A 46 -0.15 -0.75 5.84
N LEU A 47 -1.09 0.15 6.18
CA LEU A 47 -0.86 1.23 7.14
C LEU A 47 -0.66 0.70 8.57
N VAL A 48 -1.46 -0.29 8.98
CA VAL A 48 -1.31 -0.95 10.30
C VAL A 48 0.00 -1.73 10.39
N PHE A 49 0.33 -2.49 9.34
CA PHE A 49 1.59 -3.24 9.26
C PHE A 49 2.81 -2.32 9.32
N TYR A 50 2.76 -1.17 8.64
CA TYR A 50 3.77 -0.13 8.77
C TYR A 50 3.87 0.40 10.21
N GLY A 51 2.74 0.61 10.91
CA GLY A 51 2.75 0.96 12.33
C GLY A 51 3.49 -0.07 13.18
N ALA A 52 3.31 -1.37 12.92
CA ALA A 52 4.04 -2.44 13.60
C ALA A 52 5.55 -2.39 13.32
N ILE A 53 5.95 -2.13 12.06
CA ILE A 53 7.37 -1.93 11.70
C ILE A 53 7.98 -0.77 12.49
N GLN A 54 7.25 0.34 12.64
CA GLN A 54 7.75 1.48 13.40
C GLN A 54 7.92 1.18 14.88
N LEU A 55 6.97 0.44 15.48
CA LEU A 55 7.11 -0.01 16.87
C LEU A 55 8.35 -0.92 17.03
N ALA A 56 8.55 -1.86 16.11
CA ALA A 56 9.74 -2.72 16.12
C ALA A 56 11.04 -1.89 15.99
N ASN A 57 11.06 -0.88 15.12
CA ASN A 57 12.18 0.06 14.99
C ASN A 57 12.47 0.79 16.31
N ILE A 58 11.45 1.35 16.96
CA ILE A 58 11.62 2.08 18.23
C ILE A 58 12.19 1.17 19.32
N ILE A 59 11.69 -0.07 19.41
CA ILE A 59 12.19 -1.07 20.36
C ILE A 59 13.67 -1.39 20.08
N LEU A 60 14.00 -1.75 18.84
CA LEU A 60 15.37 -2.10 18.45
C LEU A 60 16.34 -0.91 18.60
N LEU A 61 15.92 0.30 18.22
CA LEU A 61 16.73 1.51 18.43
C LEU A 61 17.00 1.76 19.90
N SER A 62 16.01 1.55 20.77
CA SER A 62 16.17 1.70 22.22
C SER A 62 17.15 0.66 22.77
N MET A 63 17.05 -0.60 22.31
CA MET A 63 17.98 -1.67 22.70
C MET A 63 19.41 -1.38 22.21
N ASN A 64 19.57 -0.92 20.97
CA ASN A 64 20.87 -0.53 20.42
C ASN A 64 21.47 0.68 21.16
N LEU A 65 20.67 1.69 21.51
CA LEU A 65 21.15 2.82 22.32
C LEU A 65 21.69 2.37 23.66
N ALA A 66 21.03 1.42 24.34
CA ALA A 66 21.53 0.83 25.58
C ALA A 66 22.81 0.00 25.36
N GLY A 67 22.85 -0.80 24.29
CA GLY A 67 24.02 -1.64 23.96
C GLY A 67 25.27 -0.86 23.55
N TYR A 68 25.11 0.34 22.99
CA TYR A 68 26.20 1.20 22.51
C TYR A 68 26.43 2.45 23.38
N MET A 69 25.97 2.46 24.64
CA MET A 69 26.11 3.61 25.56
C MET A 69 27.54 4.15 25.68
N ASN A 70 28.55 3.28 25.52
CA ASN A 70 29.96 3.66 25.62
C ASN A 70 30.59 4.06 24.27
N ASN A 71 29.83 4.03 23.17
CA ASN A 71 30.29 4.34 21.83
C ASN A 71 29.62 5.61 21.28
N PRO A 72 30.20 6.80 21.53
CA PRO A 72 29.57 8.08 21.16
C PRO A 72 29.34 8.21 19.65
N ALA A 73 30.18 7.60 18.81
CA ALA A 73 30.03 7.68 17.36
C ALA A 73 28.74 6.98 16.88
N ILE A 74 28.39 5.83 17.47
CA ILE A 74 27.18 5.10 17.14
C ILE A 74 25.94 5.79 17.72
N ILE A 75 26.03 6.34 18.92
CA ILE A 75 24.94 7.12 19.54
C ILE A 75 24.53 8.32 18.67
N TRP A 76 25.50 9.03 18.09
CA TRP A 76 25.24 10.15 17.16
C TRP A 76 24.47 9.74 15.89
N ILE A 77 24.46 8.45 15.54
CA ILE A 77 23.68 7.90 14.42
C ILE A 77 22.30 7.44 14.92
N LEU A 78 22.25 6.74 16.07
CA LEU A 78 21.03 6.16 16.62
C LEU A 78 20.01 7.21 17.08
N ILE A 79 20.45 8.32 17.69
CA ILE A 79 19.54 9.38 18.16
C ILE A 79 18.77 10.04 17.01
N PRO A 80 19.41 10.53 15.92
CA PRO A 80 18.69 11.03 14.76
C PRO A 80 17.77 9.99 14.12
N GLN A 81 18.18 8.72 14.06
CA GLN A 81 17.33 7.64 13.55
C GLN A 81 16.08 7.44 14.42
N LEU A 82 16.20 7.53 15.75
CA LEU A 82 15.06 7.46 16.67
C LEU A 82 14.10 8.63 16.47
N ILE A 83 14.61 9.86 16.39
CA ILE A 83 13.81 11.06 16.14
C ILE A 83 13.07 10.93 14.79
N LEU A 84 13.78 10.49 13.75
CA LEU A 84 13.20 10.25 12.43
C LEU A 84 12.10 9.18 12.51
N THR A 85 12.36 8.05 13.18
CA THR A 85 11.41 6.95 13.34
C THR A 85 10.13 7.43 14.03
N ILE A 86 10.24 8.18 15.13
CA ILE A 86 9.10 8.78 15.85
C ILE A 86 8.34 9.75 14.93
N GLY A 87 9.03 10.64 14.22
CA GLY A 87 8.41 11.57 13.27
C GLY A 87 7.65 10.86 12.16
N THR A 88 8.23 9.79 11.61
CA THR A 88 7.58 8.96 10.57
C THR A 88 6.40 8.14 11.09
N LEU A 89 6.40 7.77 12.38
CA LEU A 89 5.26 7.14 13.03
C LEU A 89 4.10 8.14 13.18
N VAL A 90 4.37 9.34 13.71
CA VAL A 90 3.36 10.40 13.85
C VAL A 90 2.75 10.76 12.49
N PHE A 91 3.59 10.95 11.47
CA PHE A 91 3.11 11.18 10.10
C PHE A 91 2.28 10.00 9.57
N GLY A 92 2.70 8.77 9.83
CA GLY A 92 1.93 7.57 9.45
C GLY A 92 0.55 7.51 10.08
N ILE A 93 0.43 7.93 11.34
CA ILE A 93 -0.84 8.03 12.06
C ILE A 93 -1.74 9.09 11.40
N ASP A 94 -1.22 10.27 11.07
CA ASP A 94 -1.97 11.31 10.33
C ASP A 94 -2.49 10.80 8.98
N VAL A 95 -1.63 10.12 8.21
CA VAL A 95 -2.00 9.49 6.93
C VAL A 95 -3.11 8.45 7.12
N PHE A 96 -3.03 7.64 8.19
CA PHE A 96 -4.05 6.66 8.53
C PHE A 96 -5.40 7.31 8.87
N TYR A 97 -5.39 8.36 9.69
CA TYR A 97 -6.61 9.10 10.03
C TYR A 97 -7.25 9.75 8.80
N LYS A 98 -6.47 10.44 7.97
CA LYS A 98 -6.96 11.03 6.71
C LYS A 98 -7.57 9.98 5.78
N PHE A 99 -6.94 8.81 5.65
CA PHE A 99 -7.49 7.74 4.83
C PHE A 99 -8.80 7.18 5.40
N ARG A 100 -8.90 7.04 6.73
CA ARG A 100 -10.12 6.58 7.40
C ARG A 100 -11.25 7.60 7.26
N GLU A 101 -10.96 8.88 7.39
CA GLU A 101 -11.92 9.97 7.21
C GLU A 101 -12.53 9.95 5.81
N ILE A 102 -11.69 9.80 4.76
CA ILE A 102 -12.16 9.70 3.37
C ILE A 102 -13.17 8.55 3.19
N ASN A 103 -12.96 7.43 3.87
CA ASN A 103 -13.79 6.23 3.72
C ASN A 103 -15.08 6.25 4.55
N ASN A 104 -15.13 7.01 5.65
CA ASN A 104 -16.28 7.05 6.55
C ASN A 104 -17.29 8.16 6.19
N TYR A 105 -16.85 9.26 5.56
CA TYR A 105 -17.66 10.47 5.37
C TYR A 105 -17.99 10.80 3.91
N SER A 106 -17.92 9.83 2.99
CA SER A 106 -18.22 10.07 1.59
C SER A 106 -19.71 9.86 1.26
N GLU A 107 -20.41 10.94 0.90
CA GLU A 107 -21.83 10.93 0.52
C GLU A 107 -22.14 10.12 -0.75
N SER A 108 -21.17 9.94 -1.65
CA SER A 108 -21.34 9.15 -2.87
C SER A 108 -20.06 8.38 -3.25
N LEU A 109 -20.21 7.24 -3.91
CA LEU A 109 -19.08 6.39 -4.35
C LEU A 109 -18.13 7.15 -5.29
N GLN A 110 -18.66 8.01 -6.15
CA GLN A 110 -17.87 8.88 -7.03
C GLN A 110 -17.01 9.87 -6.22
N LYS A 111 -17.59 10.56 -5.23
CA LYS A 111 -16.85 11.46 -4.33
C LYS A 111 -15.78 10.71 -3.53
N LEU A 112 -16.09 9.49 -3.06
CA LEU A 112 -15.13 8.62 -2.38
C LEU A 112 -13.92 8.33 -3.27
N ILE A 113 -14.15 7.84 -4.49
CA ILE A 113 -13.07 7.47 -5.42
C ILE A 113 -12.23 8.70 -5.80
N GLN A 114 -12.85 9.86 -6.01
CA GLN A 114 -12.12 11.11 -6.28
C GLN A 114 -11.23 11.53 -5.10
N LYS A 115 -11.74 11.49 -3.87
CA LYS A 115 -10.93 11.79 -2.66
C LYS A 115 -9.78 10.79 -2.50
N GLN A 116 -10.01 9.51 -2.76
CA GLN A 116 -8.96 8.49 -2.74
C GLN A 116 -7.89 8.74 -3.82
N LEU A 117 -8.28 9.11 -5.05
CA LEU A 117 -7.34 9.46 -6.11
C LEU A 117 -6.45 10.65 -5.72
N TRP A 118 -7.01 11.65 -5.05
CA TRP A 118 -6.24 12.78 -4.53
C TRP A 118 -5.25 12.34 -3.43
N PHE A 119 -5.70 11.49 -2.50
CA PHE A 119 -4.86 10.92 -1.45
C PHE A 119 -3.66 10.14 -2.02
N TYR A 120 -3.88 9.35 -3.07
CA TYR A 120 -2.81 8.61 -3.73
C TYR A 120 -1.76 9.51 -4.41
N ARG A 121 -2.11 10.75 -4.81
CA ARG A 121 -1.19 11.64 -5.53
C ARG A 121 -0.15 12.32 -4.65
N ARG A 122 -0.45 12.59 -3.39
CA ARG A 122 0.46 13.37 -2.52
C ARG A 122 0.75 12.73 -1.16
N PRO A 123 -0.22 12.61 -0.25
CA PRO A 123 0.07 12.09 1.09
C PRO A 123 0.55 10.64 1.06
N TYR A 124 -0.03 9.81 0.18
CA TYR A 124 0.41 8.41 0.05
C TYR A 124 1.81 8.27 -0.56
N GLU A 125 2.19 9.14 -1.51
CA GLU A 125 3.50 9.09 -2.14
C GLU A 125 4.63 9.35 -1.13
N LEU A 126 4.46 10.39 -0.30
CA LEU A 126 5.38 10.69 0.78
C LEU A 126 5.45 9.53 1.78
N TRP A 127 4.30 8.94 2.10
CA TRP A 127 4.24 7.77 2.97
C TRP A 127 5.02 6.56 2.43
N LEU A 128 4.98 6.28 1.11
CA LEU A 128 5.75 5.17 0.51
C LEU A 128 7.26 5.37 0.66
N VAL A 129 7.73 6.60 0.48
CA VAL A 129 9.16 6.93 0.67
C VAL A 129 9.56 6.69 2.13
N LEU A 130 8.78 7.20 3.08
CA LEU A 130 9.05 7.03 4.50
C LEU A 130 8.97 5.56 4.93
N ALA A 131 8.00 4.81 4.41
CA ALA A 131 7.89 3.36 4.63
C ALA A 131 9.13 2.59 4.15
N SER A 132 9.68 2.99 3.02
CA SER A 132 10.91 2.39 2.48
C SER A 132 12.12 2.72 3.35
N ILE A 133 12.27 3.99 3.78
CA ILE A 133 13.33 4.40 4.69
C ILE A 133 13.24 3.63 6.01
N SER A 134 12.06 3.49 6.58
CA SER A 134 11.88 2.81 7.86
C SER A 134 12.17 1.31 7.80
N ALA A 135 11.94 0.66 6.66
CA ALA A 135 12.38 -0.71 6.45
C ALA A 135 13.92 -0.83 6.42
N ILE A 136 14.60 0.15 5.82
CA ILE A 136 16.08 0.20 5.82
C ILE A 136 16.63 0.46 7.22
N ILE A 137 16.01 1.35 7.99
CA ILE A 137 16.34 1.59 9.40
C ILE A 137 16.19 0.27 10.18
N LEU A 138 15.12 -0.49 9.94
CA LEU A 138 14.89 -1.78 10.62
C LEU A 138 16.00 -2.79 10.33
N ILE A 139 16.34 -2.98 9.04
CA ILE A 139 17.41 -3.90 8.63
C ILE A 139 18.74 -3.48 9.25
N SER A 140 19.04 -2.17 9.20
CA SER A 140 20.29 -1.63 9.75
C SER A 140 20.37 -1.84 11.27
N ASN A 141 19.27 -1.61 11.99
CA ASN A 141 19.21 -1.81 13.44
C ASN A 141 19.29 -3.27 13.84
N LEU A 142 18.72 -4.17 13.04
CA LEU A 142 18.81 -5.60 13.26
C LEU A 142 20.25 -6.08 13.11
N ASN A 143 20.97 -5.60 12.09
CA ASN A 143 22.40 -5.88 11.93
C ASN A 143 23.22 -5.32 13.09
N LEU A 144 22.99 -4.06 13.49
CA LEU A 144 23.67 -3.46 14.65
C LEU A 144 23.42 -4.23 15.95
N TYR A 145 22.26 -4.86 16.10
CA TYR A 145 21.92 -5.66 17.26
C TYR A 145 22.60 -7.03 17.26
N ILE A 146 22.59 -7.73 16.12
CA ILE A 146 23.18 -9.07 15.96
C ILE A 146 24.70 -9.02 16.03
N ASP A 147 25.30 -8.05 15.34
CA ASP A 147 26.76 -7.92 15.21
C ASP A 147 27.37 -7.09 16.35
N ASN A 148 26.63 -6.85 17.43
CA ASN A 148 27.13 -6.15 18.60
C ASN A 148 28.09 -7.05 19.38
N ASP A 149 29.39 -6.85 19.19
CA ASP A 149 30.42 -7.48 20.02
C ASP A 149 30.93 -6.47 21.06
N ASN A 150 30.36 -6.54 22.27
CA ASN A 150 30.75 -5.72 23.42
C ASN A 150 30.72 -4.19 23.18
N GLY A 151 29.76 -3.69 22.40
CA GLY A 151 29.61 -2.26 22.10
C GLY A 151 30.46 -1.78 20.91
N SER A 152 31.04 -2.71 20.15
CA SER A 152 31.75 -2.45 18.90
C SER A 152 31.00 -3.04 17.72
N TYR A 153 30.93 -2.26 16.64
CA TYR A 153 30.40 -2.71 15.34
C TYR A 153 31.40 -2.32 14.25
N VAL A 154 31.89 -3.31 13.50
CA VAL A 154 32.89 -3.12 12.44
C VAL A 154 32.28 -3.43 11.08
N ILE A 155 32.11 -2.38 10.27
CA ILE A 155 31.71 -2.54 8.87
C ILE A 155 32.96 -2.86 8.05
N ASN A 156 33.15 -4.15 7.71
CA ASN A 156 34.29 -4.62 6.93
C ASN A 156 34.40 -3.97 5.53
N ASN A 157 33.27 -3.76 4.84
CA ASN A 157 33.27 -3.10 3.53
C ASN A 157 32.17 -2.02 3.45
N LYS A 158 32.56 -0.77 3.74
CA LYS A 158 31.66 0.40 3.77
C LYS A 158 30.98 0.65 2.42
N ALA A 159 31.70 0.48 1.31
CA ALA A 159 31.16 0.71 -0.03
C ALA A 159 30.12 -0.34 -0.40
N MET A 160 30.39 -1.62 -0.10
CA MET A 160 29.45 -2.71 -0.32
C MET A 160 28.20 -2.57 0.56
N PHE A 161 28.37 -2.17 1.82
CA PHE A 161 27.25 -1.91 2.74
C PHE A 161 26.32 -0.81 2.20
N VAL A 162 26.88 0.33 1.78
CA VAL A 162 26.09 1.43 1.18
C VAL A 162 25.41 0.98 -0.12
N GLY A 163 26.13 0.26 -0.99
CA GLY A 163 25.60 -0.24 -2.25
C GLY A 163 24.42 -1.19 -2.08
N VAL A 164 24.54 -2.18 -1.19
CA VAL A 164 23.47 -3.14 -0.88
C VAL A 164 22.27 -2.43 -0.24
N THR A 165 22.52 -1.48 0.66
CA THR A 165 21.46 -0.71 1.34
C THR A 165 20.67 0.16 0.35
N LEU A 166 21.36 0.83 -0.58
CA LEU A 166 20.72 1.61 -1.64
C LEU A 166 19.91 0.72 -2.59
N LEU A 167 20.45 -0.43 -2.98
CA LEU A 167 19.74 -1.38 -3.83
C LEU A 167 18.48 -1.93 -3.13
N ALA A 168 18.59 -2.28 -1.85
CA ALA A 168 17.45 -2.68 -1.03
C ALA A 168 16.40 -1.56 -0.94
N PHE A 169 16.82 -0.31 -0.75
CA PHE A 169 15.92 0.85 -0.72
C PHE A 169 15.17 1.00 -2.05
N LEU A 170 15.88 0.99 -3.18
CA LEU A 170 15.29 1.11 -4.52
C LEU A 170 14.32 -0.05 -4.81
N PHE A 171 14.65 -1.26 -4.37
CA PHE A 171 13.79 -2.43 -4.51
C PHE A 171 12.51 -2.30 -3.68
N ILE A 172 12.61 -1.94 -2.40
CA ILE A 172 11.46 -1.75 -1.50
C ILE A 172 10.58 -0.61 -2.00
N TYR A 173 11.16 0.55 -2.30
CA TYR A 173 10.41 1.68 -2.84
C TYR A 173 9.78 1.35 -4.19
N GLY A 174 10.52 0.71 -5.10
CA GLY A 174 10.03 0.34 -6.43
C GLY A 174 8.84 -0.62 -6.38
N THR A 175 8.90 -1.64 -5.51
CA THR A 175 7.80 -2.60 -5.32
C THR A 175 6.57 -1.94 -4.70
N GLN A 176 6.76 -1.08 -3.69
CA GLN A 176 5.69 -0.29 -3.08
C GLN A 176 5.05 0.68 -4.09
N LYS A 177 5.87 1.40 -4.87
CA LYS A 177 5.44 2.33 -5.91
C LYS A 177 4.69 1.64 -7.04
N ALA A 178 5.17 0.49 -7.52
CA ALA A 178 4.48 -0.30 -8.54
C ALA A 178 3.08 -0.73 -8.06
N THR A 179 2.97 -1.16 -6.80
CA THR A 179 1.70 -1.53 -6.18
C THR A 179 0.75 -0.34 -6.08
N SER A 180 1.26 0.84 -5.69
CA SER A 180 0.51 2.10 -5.65
C SER A 180 -0.03 2.51 -7.02
N LEU A 181 0.79 2.44 -8.07
CA LEU A 181 0.39 2.76 -9.44
C LEU A 181 -0.71 1.83 -9.96
N LEU A 182 -0.67 0.55 -9.61
CA LEU A 182 -1.75 -0.40 -9.93
C LEU A 182 -3.05 -0.05 -9.20
N GLY A 183 -2.97 0.38 -7.94
CA GLY A 183 -4.11 0.89 -7.16
C GLY A 183 -4.73 2.14 -7.81
N LEU A 184 -3.90 3.10 -8.18
CA LEU A 184 -4.30 4.32 -8.89
C LEU A 184 -5.00 4.02 -10.22
N ARG A 185 -4.45 3.11 -11.04
CA ARG A 185 -5.06 2.70 -12.31
C ARG A 185 -6.46 2.11 -12.10
N LYS A 186 -6.64 1.30 -11.05
CA LYS A 186 -7.96 0.73 -10.71
C LYS A 186 -8.95 1.80 -10.29
N LEU A 187 -8.56 2.72 -9.41
CA LEU A 187 -9.44 3.81 -8.98
C LEU A 187 -9.85 4.71 -10.16
N LYS A 188 -8.94 4.98 -11.10
CA LYS A 188 -9.28 5.71 -12.34
C LYS A 188 -10.26 4.93 -13.22
N ALA A 189 -10.07 3.62 -13.37
CA ALA A 189 -10.99 2.77 -14.12
C ALA A 189 -12.38 2.74 -13.47
N TYR A 190 -12.45 2.60 -12.14
CA TYR A 190 -13.72 2.61 -11.40
C TYR A 190 -14.45 3.95 -11.54
N LEU A 191 -13.71 5.07 -11.53
CA LEU A 191 -14.29 6.39 -11.77
C LEU A 191 -14.84 6.51 -13.20
N SER A 192 -14.10 6.02 -14.19
CA SER A 192 -14.52 6.01 -15.60
C SER A 192 -15.77 5.16 -15.80
N ASP A 193 -15.80 3.96 -15.22
CA ASP A 193 -16.94 3.04 -15.29
C ASP A 193 -18.20 3.63 -14.63
N LEU A 194 -18.06 4.32 -13.48
CA LEU A 194 -19.17 5.04 -12.84
C LEU A 194 -19.70 6.22 -13.67
N GLN A 195 -18.81 6.94 -14.35
CA GLN A 195 -19.21 8.08 -15.18
C GLN A 195 -19.87 7.66 -16.48
N GLN A 196 -19.47 6.52 -17.04
CA GLN A 196 -19.99 6.01 -18.31
C GLN A 196 -21.17 5.04 -18.14
N GLY A 197 -21.40 4.52 -16.92
CA GLY A 197 -22.42 3.51 -16.68
C GLY A 197 -22.10 2.17 -17.34
N VAL A 198 -20.82 1.83 -17.51
CA VAL A 198 -20.37 0.57 -18.16
C VAL A 198 -19.17 0.00 -17.40
N LEU A 199 -19.02 -1.33 -17.32
CA LEU A 199 -17.95 -2.03 -16.57
C LEU A 199 -16.69 -2.41 -17.39
N ASN A 200 -16.56 -1.87 -18.60
CA ASN A 200 -15.55 -2.31 -19.57
C ASN A 200 -14.11 -2.13 -19.07
N PHE A 201 -13.81 -1.05 -18.33
CA PHE A 201 -12.43 -0.79 -17.89
C PHE A 201 -12.04 -1.58 -16.65
N SER A 202 -12.95 -1.72 -15.67
CA SER A 202 -12.68 -2.51 -14.45
C SER A 202 -12.54 -4.00 -14.73
N GLU A 203 -13.38 -4.59 -15.60
CA GLU A 203 -13.28 -6.01 -15.97
C GLU A 203 -11.98 -6.34 -16.70
N GLY A 204 -11.54 -5.47 -17.63
CA GLY A 204 -10.29 -5.66 -18.36
C GLY A 204 -9.07 -5.74 -17.42
N ILE A 205 -9.05 -4.92 -16.36
CA ILE A 205 -7.99 -4.95 -15.35
C ILE A 205 -8.04 -6.24 -14.52
N GLU A 206 -9.22 -6.78 -14.20
CA GLU A 206 -9.35 -8.03 -13.45
C GLU A 206 -8.91 -9.26 -14.24
N ARG A 207 -9.28 -9.35 -15.52
CA ARG A 207 -8.85 -10.45 -16.41
C ARG A 207 -7.33 -10.49 -16.52
N THR A 208 -6.72 -9.32 -16.70
CA THR A 208 -5.25 -9.19 -16.76
C THR A 208 -4.60 -9.64 -15.45
N LYS A 209 -5.16 -9.23 -14.29
CA LYS A 209 -4.63 -9.63 -12.98
C LYS A 209 -4.67 -11.14 -12.76
N LYS A 210 -5.76 -11.82 -13.14
CA LYS A 210 -5.86 -13.29 -13.01
C LYS A 210 -4.79 -14.00 -13.83
N ARG A 211 -4.48 -13.51 -15.04
CA ARG A 211 -3.48 -14.08 -15.93
C ARG A 211 -2.06 -14.05 -15.36
N TYR A 212 -1.68 -12.97 -14.69
CA TYR A 212 -0.35 -12.81 -14.11
C TYR A 212 -0.22 -13.30 -12.65
N LEU A 213 -1.30 -13.80 -12.04
CA LEU A 213 -1.29 -14.25 -10.65
C LEU A 213 -0.30 -15.39 -10.41
N TRP A 214 -0.21 -16.33 -11.36
CA TRP A 214 0.71 -17.47 -11.31
C TRP A 214 2.19 -17.06 -11.32
N LEU A 215 2.52 -16.01 -12.09
CA LEU A 215 3.87 -15.44 -12.13
C LEU A 215 4.26 -14.86 -10.76
N TRP A 216 3.33 -14.16 -10.10
CA TRP A 216 3.56 -13.64 -8.75
C TRP A 216 3.74 -14.75 -7.70
N VAL A 217 2.94 -15.83 -7.80
CA VAL A 217 3.10 -17.00 -6.92
C VAL A 217 4.47 -17.65 -7.10
N ALA A 218 4.93 -17.82 -8.33
CA ALA A 218 6.25 -18.38 -8.63
C ALA A 218 7.39 -17.51 -8.06
N VAL A 219 7.30 -16.18 -8.22
CA VAL A 219 8.28 -15.24 -7.64
C VAL A 219 8.29 -15.30 -6.11
N CYS A 220 7.13 -15.32 -5.46
CA CYS A 220 7.03 -15.46 -4.00
C CYS A 220 7.67 -16.76 -3.51
N LEU A 221 7.41 -17.89 -4.18
CA LEU A 221 8.01 -19.19 -3.86
C LEU A 221 9.53 -19.17 -4.00
N LEU A 222 10.06 -18.58 -5.07
CA LEU A 222 11.50 -18.43 -5.28
C LEU A 222 12.14 -17.56 -4.19
N LEU A 223 11.51 -16.44 -3.84
CA LEU A 223 12.01 -15.55 -2.78
C LEU A 223 11.98 -16.21 -1.40
N THR A 224 10.93 -16.97 -1.07
CA THR A 224 10.88 -17.71 0.20
C THR A 224 11.89 -18.84 0.23
N ALA A 225 12.05 -19.60 -0.85
CA ALA A 225 13.08 -20.61 -0.96
C ALA A 225 14.49 -20.01 -0.81
N SER A 226 14.78 -18.87 -1.44
CA SER A 226 16.07 -18.20 -1.28
C SER A 226 16.31 -17.70 0.15
N LEU A 227 15.26 -17.23 0.84
CA LEU A 227 15.34 -16.81 2.24
C LEU A 227 15.65 -17.99 3.16
N ILE A 228 14.96 -19.11 2.99
CA ILE A 228 15.18 -20.34 3.75
C ILE A 228 16.60 -20.87 3.53
N ILE A 229 17.04 -20.93 2.27
CA ILE A 229 18.40 -21.37 1.93
C ILE A 229 19.42 -20.44 2.58
N GLY A 230 19.24 -19.12 2.48
CA GLY A 230 20.12 -18.13 3.09
C GLY A 230 20.27 -18.30 4.60
N ILE A 231 19.15 -18.49 5.31
CA ILE A 231 19.15 -18.76 6.76
C ILE A 231 19.87 -20.08 7.08
N LEU A 232 19.60 -21.15 6.33
CA LEU A 232 20.24 -22.45 6.53
C LEU A 232 21.76 -22.41 6.28
N THR A 233 22.22 -21.62 5.32
CA THR A 233 23.66 -21.40 5.08
C THR A 233 24.31 -20.51 6.14
N ALA A 234 23.59 -19.56 6.72
CA ALA A 234 24.13 -18.69 7.77
C ALA A 234 24.19 -19.37 9.15
N LEU A 235 23.40 -20.42 9.36
CA LEU A 235 23.41 -21.26 10.57
C LEU A 235 24.46 -22.38 10.54
N LYS A 236 25.20 -22.53 9.43
CA LYS A 236 26.32 -23.47 9.27
C LYS A 236 27.65 -22.75 9.39
#